data_AF-A0A0G2APK4-F1
#
_entry.id   AF-A0A0G2APK4-F1
#
_cell.length_a   1.000
_cell.length_b   1.000
_cell.length_c   1.000
_cell.angle_alpha   90.00
_cell.angle_beta   90.00
_cell.angle_gamma   90.00
#
_symmetry.space_group_name_H-M   'P 1'
#
loop_
_entity.id
_entity.type
_entity.pdbx_description
1 polymer ?
#
loop_
_entity_poly.entity_id
_entity_poly.type
_entity_poly.pdbx_seq_one_letter_code
_entity_poly.pdbx_strand_id
1 'polypeptide(L)' 'MTKASLTTDSFLAAASFQETSKVLIDTAVNGKIDYLLGLKENVIIGSLIPAGTGYRPRVEPWLEPEPTVTPEPTLV' A
#
# COMPACT_ATOMS: atom_id res chain seq x y z
N MET A 1 4.99 2.98 21.11
CA MET A 1 4.04 2.87 19.99
C MET A 1 4.08 4.04 18.99
N THR A 2 4.89 5.10 19.18
CA THR A 2 4.86 6.31 18.30
C THR A 2 5.96 6.39 17.24
N LYS A 3 7.02 5.58 17.31
CA LYS A 3 8.19 5.74 16.41
C LYS A 3 8.05 5.04 15.05
N ALA A 4 7.29 3.94 14.97
CA ALA A 4 7.07 3.21 13.72
C ALA A 4 6.18 3.98 12.72
N SER A 5 5.33 4.89 13.20
CA SER A 5 4.43 5.69 12.35
C SER A 5 5.12 6.89 11.69
N LEU A 6 6.32 7.28 12.16
CA LEU A 6 7.08 8.44 11.66
C LEU A 6 8.03 8.09 10.51
N THR A 7 8.36 6.81 10.36
CA THR A 7 9.18 6.27 9.27
C THR A 7 8.31 5.42 8.36
N THR A 8 7.21 5.97 7.87
CA THR A 8 6.51 5.38 6.72
C THR A 8 7.31 5.74 5.48
N ASP A 9 7.69 4.76 4.66
CA ASP A 9 8.39 5.02 3.40
C ASP A 9 7.58 5.92 2.45
N SER A 10 6.26 5.93 2.64
CA SER A 10 5.32 6.83 1.98
C SER A 10 5.35 8.22 2.61
N PHE A 11 5.78 9.23 1.84
CA PHE A 11 5.70 10.62 2.29
C PHE A 11 4.27 11.14 2.36
N LEU A 12 3.36 10.59 1.55
CA LEU A 12 1.96 11.04 1.51
C LEU A 12 1.26 10.69 2.82
N ALA A 13 1.50 9.48 3.34
CA ALA A 13 1.09 9.07 4.68
C ALA A 13 1.80 9.86 5.81
N ALA A 14 3.08 10.22 5.63
CA ALA A 14 3.82 10.99 6.64
C ALA A 14 3.28 12.43 6.76
N ALA A 15 3.00 13.08 5.63
CA ALA A 15 2.48 14.44 5.55
C ALA A 15 1.05 14.59 6.15
N SER A 16 0.33 13.48 6.33
CA SER A 16 -1.07 13.48 6.80
C SER A 16 -1.22 13.57 8.32
N PHE A 17 -0.15 13.35 9.10
CA PHE A 17 -0.24 13.32 10.56
C PHE A 17 0.06 14.69 11.17
N GLN A 18 1.24 15.26 10.92
CA GLN A 18 1.70 16.60 11.35
C GLN A 18 2.86 17.08 10.46
N GLU A 19 3.27 18.34 10.60
CA GLU A 19 4.43 18.92 9.87
C GLU A 19 4.33 18.85 8.32
N THR A 20 3.10 18.88 7.77
CA THR A 20 2.79 18.68 6.34
C THR A 20 3.70 19.48 5.40
N SER A 21 3.88 20.79 5.63
CA SER A 21 4.70 21.64 4.76
C SER A 21 6.16 21.20 4.72
N LYS A 22 6.72 20.80 5.87
CA LYS A 22 8.13 20.38 5.97
C LYS A 22 8.34 19.06 5.22
N VAL A 23 7.41 18.11 5.38
CA VAL A 23 7.47 16.82 4.68
C VAL A 23 7.37 17.01 3.17
N LEU A 24 6.44 17.84 2.69
CA LEU A 24 6.25 18.11 1.26
C LEU A 24 7.43 18.87 0.64
N ILE A 25 8.04 19.80 1.36
CA ILE A 25 9.22 20.54 0.89
C ILE A 25 10.41 19.58 0.74
N ASP A 26 10.69 18.77 1.77
CA ASP A 26 11.80 17.81 1.73
C ASP A 26 11.63 16.79 0.59
N THR A 27 10.42 16.30 0.36
CA THR A 27 10.17 15.32 -0.72
C THR A 27 10.22 15.94 -2.11
N ALA A 28 9.75 17.19 -2.27
CA ALA A 28 9.86 17.92 -3.52
C ALA A 28 11.34 18.21 -3.88
N VAL A 29 12.16 18.58 -2.89
CA VAL A 29 13.60 18.82 -3.08
C VAL A 29 14.34 17.52 -3.41
N ASN A 30 14.01 16.42 -2.74
CA ASN A 30 14.64 15.11 -2.96
C ASN A 30 14.04 14.34 -4.16
N GLY A 31 12.98 14.85 -4.79
CA GLY A 31 12.29 14.17 -5.89
C GLY A 31 11.74 12.78 -5.53
N LYS A 32 11.30 12.59 -4.27
CA LYS A 32 10.79 11.29 -3.79
C LYS A 32 9.47 10.94 -4.47
N ILE A 33 9.32 9.66 -4.83
CA ILE A 33 8.11 9.09 -5.44
C ILE A 33 7.44 8.17 -4.42
N ASP A 34 6.11 8.28 -4.29
CA ASP A 34 5.33 7.38 -3.45
C ASP A 34 4.73 6.25 -4.28
N TYR A 35 4.87 5.01 -3.80
CA TYR A 35 4.48 3.81 -4.54
C TYR A 35 3.13 3.23 -4.12
N LEU A 36 2.39 3.87 -3.19
CA LEU A 36 1.03 3.46 -2.84
C LEU A 36 0.94 2.02 -2.31
N LEU A 37 1.93 1.60 -1.52
CA LEU A 37 2.02 0.23 -0.99
C LEU A 37 1.32 0.07 0.37
N GLY A 38 1.06 1.18 1.04
CA GLY A 38 0.53 1.27 2.39
C GLY A 38 -0.94 1.64 2.43
N LEU A 39 -1.51 1.47 3.63
CA LEU A 39 -2.93 1.73 3.87
C LEU A 39 -3.27 3.22 3.75
N LYS A 40 -2.53 4.08 4.45
CA LYS A 40 -2.86 5.51 4.60
C LYS A 40 -2.83 6.26 3.26
N GLU A 41 -1.79 6.05 2.48
CA GLU A 41 -1.62 6.68 1.18
C GLU A 41 -2.73 6.30 0.18
N ASN A 42 -3.13 5.03 0.13
CA ASN A 42 -4.27 4.60 -0.69
C ASN A 42 -5.59 5.22 -0.23
N VAL A 43 -5.80 5.35 1.09
CA VAL A 43 -6.99 6.05 1.63
C VAL A 43 -6.99 7.53 1.27
N ILE A 44 -5.84 8.22 1.37
CA ILE A 44 -5.74 9.65 1.06
C ILE A 44 -6.02 9.93 -0.42
N ILE A 45 -5.59 9.04 -1.32
CA ILE A 45 -5.82 9.16 -2.77
C ILE A 45 -7.22 8.69 -3.19
N GLY A 46 -7.87 7.87 -2.36
CA GLY A 46 -9.16 7.25 -2.69
C GLY A 46 -9.04 5.98 -3.54
N SER A 47 -7.88 5.32 -3.51
CA SER A 47 -7.65 4.00 -4.12
C SER A 47 -8.04 2.87 -3.18
N LEU A 48 -8.24 1.66 -3.72
CA LEU A 48 -8.46 0.47 -2.91
C LEU A 48 -7.27 0.23 -1.99
N ILE A 49 -7.56 0.02 -0.71
CA ILE A 49 -6.54 -0.28 0.29
C ILE A 49 -5.92 -1.66 0.03
N PRO A 50 -4.64 -1.87 0.32
CA PRO A 50 -3.96 -3.16 0.16
C PRO A 50 -4.33 -4.13 1.30
N ALA A 51 -5.62 -4.31 1.54
CA ALA A 51 -6.19 -5.19 2.55
C ALA A 51 -7.57 -5.70 2.09
N GLY A 52 -7.94 -6.91 2.52
CA GLY A 52 -9.22 -7.53 2.18
C GLY A 52 -9.42 -7.63 0.66
N THR A 53 -10.52 -7.08 0.15
CA THR A 53 -10.88 -7.10 -1.29
C THR A 53 -9.94 -6.29 -2.18
N GLY A 54 -9.17 -5.35 -1.61
CA GLY A 54 -8.16 -4.60 -2.34
C GLY A 54 -6.76 -5.23 -2.31
N TYR A 55 -6.59 -6.37 -1.63
CA TYR A 55 -5.33 -7.10 -1.61
C TYR A 55 -5.07 -7.76 -2.97
N ARG A 56 -4.10 -7.21 -3.71
CA ARG A 56 -3.60 -7.82 -4.94
C ARG A 56 -2.31 -8.57 -4.60
N PRO A 57 -2.30 -9.92 -4.62
CA PRO A 57 -1.06 -10.64 -4.44
C PRO A 57 -0.08 -10.20 -5.52
N ARG A 58 1.15 -9.87 -5.10
CA ARG A 58 2.21 -9.55 -6.03
C ARG A 58 2.53 -10.82 -6.80
N VAL A 59 2.01 -10.89 -8.02
CA VAL A 59 2.30 -12.00 -8.93
C VAL A 59 3.76 -11.83 -9.33
N GLU A 60 4.62 -12.61 -8.70
CA GLU A 60 6.01 -12.78 -9.13
C GLU A 60 5.96 -13.38 -10.55
N PRO A 61 6.60 -12.77 -11.57
CA PRO A 61 6.47 -13.22 -12.97
C PRO A 61 6.92 -14.66 -13.23
N TRP A 62 7.63 -15.25 -12.27
CA TRP A 62 8.28 -16.55 -12.36
C TRP A 62 7.70 -17.60 -11.40
N LEU A 63 6.68 -17.24 -10.62
CA LEU A 63 5.92 -18.20 -9.84
C LEU A 63 4.74 -18.66 -10.69
N GLU A 64 4.76 -19.93 -11.09
CA GLU A 64 3.60 -20.59 -11.69
C GLU A 64 2.42 -20.42 -10.72
N PRO A 65 1.24 -19.99 -11.19
CA PRO A 65 0.10 -19.79 -10.31
C PRO A 65 -0.24 -21.13 -9.65
N GLU A 66 -0.22 -21.17 -8.31
CA GLU A 66 -0.72 -22.28 -7.52
C GLU A 66 -2.12 -22.68 -8.03
N PRO A 67 -2.40 -23.98 -8.24
CA PRO A 67 -3.67 -24.41 -8.78
C PRO A 67 -4.80 -23.90 -7.89
N THR A 68 -5.66 -23.06 -8.47
CA THR A 68 -6.89 -22.64 -7.80
C THR A 68 -7.72 -23.90 -7.58
N VAL A 69 -7.79 -24.38 -6.34
CA VAL A 69 -8.70 -25.45 -5.95
C VAL A 69 -10.12 -24.92 -6.15
N THR A 70 -10.69 -25.17 -7.31
CA THR A 70 -12.13 -25.03 -7.50
C THR A 70 -12.79 -26.07 -6.60
N PRO A 71 -13.64 -25.68 -5.63
CA PRO A 71 -14.43 -26.68 -4.93
C PRO A 71 -15.28 -27.39 -5.97
N GLU A 72 -15.03 -28.69 -6.16
CA GLU A 72 -15.88 -29.52 -6.99
C GLU A 72 -17.33 -29.35 -6.50
N PRO A 73 -18.32 -29.13 -7.38
CA PRO A 73 -19.70 -29.11 -6.95
C PRO A 73 -20.02 -30.52 -6.44
N THR A 74 -20.22 -30.65 -5.12
CA THR A 74 -20.76 -31.86 -4.51
C THR A 74 -22.10 -32.15 -5.19
N LEU A 75 -22.10 -33.07 -6.15
CA LEU A 75 -23.33 -33.59 -6.73
C LEU A 75 -24.09 -34.32 -5.62
N VAL A 76 -25.37 -34.00 -5.53
CA VAL A 76 -26.39 -34.52 -4.61
C VAL A 76 -26.34 -36.04 -4.51
#